data_AF-A0A1R3STT2-F1
#
_entry.id   AF-A0A1R3STT2-F1
#
_cell.length_a   1.000
_cell.length_b   1.000
_cell.length_c   1.000
_cell.angle_alpha   90.00
_cell.angle_beta   90.00
_cell.angle_gamma   90.00
#
_symmetry.space_group_name_H-M   'P 1'
#
loop_
_entity.id
_entity.type
_entity.pdbx_description
1 polymer ?
#
loop_
_entity_poly.entity_id
_entity_poly.type
_entity_poly.pdbx_seq_one_letter_code
_entity_poly.pdbx_strand_id
1 'polypeptide(L)'
;MLNVARKSMKLYYARRVNKEEKEPGAIEVVEIDLEKLFSDSKSGNLKPASAYERVCGITTPEMGAGGDMALDGGEEWVWFRVGKEEALKYLPEGTGIAEPFGPRNMGPGPGGMDSKCRRYRFAPSLPGSEHEWVTHEAVISPDEVAFAIMGHRPIPYTNDPDRPEGTAVGGANPGQEAAWGPSGIREKPTGLGIVNIRTREMHIAGQIPYGSGFWHVHGSPDKRFAVGDNFDRELYLINRETDEMILLTAGHKTTAADHVHPTFSPDGTKIHIQSAMLSEDNRSMNICIVPVPEKWLKKEE
;
A
#
# COMPACT_ATOMS: atom_id res chain seq x y z
N MET A 1 2.01 -5.20 -5.70
CA MET A 1 0.92 -5.26 -4.71
C MET A 1 -0.14 -6.28 -5.10
N LEU A 2 -0.79 -6.89 -4.10
CA LEU A 2 -1.96 -7.77 -4.27
C LEU A 2 -3.23 -6.98 -3.90
N ASN A 3 -4.23 -6.96 -4.77
CA ASN A 3 -5.48 -6.21 -4.57
C ASN A 3 -6.68 -7.14 -4.62
N VAL A 4 -7.35 -7.34 -3.49
CA VAL A 4 -8.56 -8.15 -3.42
C VAL A 4 -9.75 -7.31 -3.89
N ALA A 5 -10.51 -7.87 -4.82
CA ALA A 5 -11.74 -7.27 -5.28
C ALA A 5 -12.86 -7.36 -4.23
N ARG A 6 -13.65 -6.29 -4.21
CA ARG A 6 -14.82 -6.00 -3.42
C ARG A 6 -16.10 -6.55 -4.09
N LYS A 7 -16.27 -6.37 -5.38
CA LYS A 7 -17.51 -6.81 -6.06
C LYS A 7 -17.43 -8.25 -6.53
N SER A 8 -16.27 -8.89 -6.41
CA SER A 8 -16.04 -10.26 -6.89
C SER A 8 -15.00 -11.00 -6.06
N MET A 9 -15.09 -12.34 -6.04
CA MET A 9 -14.10 -13.23 -5.40
C MET A 9 -12.83 -13.33 -6.25
N LYS A 10 -12.14 -12.21 -6.41
CA LYS A 10 -10.98 -12.09 -7.29
C LYS A 10 -9.83 -11.37 -6.60
N LEU A 11 -8.61 -11.71 -7.01
CA LEU A 11 -7.38 -11.02 -6.63
C LEU A 11 -6.70 -10.48 -7.87
N TYR A 12 -6.20 -9.25 -7.80
CA TYR A 12 -5.50 -8.59 -8.89
C TYR A 12 -4.07 -8.27 -8.50
N TYR A 13 -3.12 -8.51 -9.40
CA TYR A 13 -1.73 -8.12 -9.22
C TYR A 13 -1.08 -7.75 -10.55
N ALA A 14 -0.01 -6.97 -10.49
CA ALA A 14 0.78 -6.58 -11.64
C ALA A 14 2.07 -7.40 -11.71
N ARG A 15 2.46 -7.84 -12.92
CA ARG A 15 3.75 -8.46 -13.18
C ARG A 15 4.38 -7.93 -14.45
N ARG A 16 5.70 -7.93 -14.54
CA ARG A 16 6.40 -7.58 -15.78
C ARG A 16 6.08 -8.61 -16.87
N VAL A 17 5.84 -8.13 -18.10
CA VAL A 17 5.71 -9.00 -19.28
C VAL A 17 7.02 -9.75 -19.51
N ASN A 18 8.15 -9.03 -19.48
CA ASN A 18 9.48 -9.60 -19.53
C ASN A 18 10.14 -9.55 -18.14
N LYS A 19 10.34 -10.72 -17.52
CA LYS A 19 10.92 -10.81 -16.18
C LYS A 19 12.44 -10.58 -16.16
N GLU A 20 13.11 -10.66 -17.31
CA GLU A 20 14.56 -10.51 -17.43
C GLU A 20 15.00 -9.06 -17.67
N GLU A 21 14.08 -8.22 -18.13
CA GLU A 21 14.34 -6.79 -18.31
C GLU A 21 14.53 -6.09 -16.97
N LYS A 22 15.64 -5.38 -16.83
CA LYS A 22 15.96 -4.59 -15.64
C LYS A 22 15.16 -3.29 -15.59
N GLU A 23 14.99 -2.65 -16.74
CA GLU A 23 14.24 -1.39 -16.88
C GLU A 23 12.72 -1.59 -16.73
N PRO A 24 11.98 -0.56 -16.29
CA PRO A 24 10.52 -0.58 -16.28
C PRO A 24 9.99 -0.73 -17.72
N GLY A 25 9.27 -1.83 -17.97
CA GLY A 25 8.64 -2.13 -19.25
C GLY A 25 7.14 -2.27 -19.13
N ALA A 26 6.51 -2.92 -20.11
CA ALA A 26 5.10 -3.26 -20.03
C ALA A 26 4.82 -4.22 -18.85
N ILE A 27 3.69 -3.99 -18.17
CA ILE A 27 3.18 -4.87 -17.13
C ILE A 27 1.89 -5.54 -17.59
N GLU A 28 1.68 -6.77 -17.15
CA GLU A 28 0.40 -7.46 -17.19
C GLU A 28 -0.35 -7.20 -15.89
N VAL A 29 -1.62 -6.83 -16.00
CA VAL A 29 -2.57 -6.90 -14.89
C VAL A 29 -3.21 -8.27 -14.91
N VAL A 30 -2.90 -9.06 -13.89
CA VAL A 30 -3.35 -10.45 -13.74
C VAL A 30 -4.48 -10.49 -12.73
N GLU A 31 -5.57 -11.14 -13.12
CA GLU A 31 -6.72 -11.48 -12.29
C GLU A 31 -6.61 -12.94 -11.88
N ILE A 32 -6.86 -13.25 -10.60
CA ILE A 32 -6.95 -14.60 -10.05
C ILE A 32 -8.39 -14.84 -9.58
N ASP A 33 -8.98 -15.95 -10.02
CA ASP A 33 -10.25 -16.46 -9.50
C ASP A 33 -10.03 -17.11 -8.12
N LEU A 34 -10.32 -16.37 -7.05
CA LEU A 34 -10.14 -16.85 -5.68
C LEU A 34 -11.19 -17.89 -5.30
N GLU A 35 -12.41 -17.80 -5.84
CA GLU A 35 -13.46 -18.76 -5.52
C GLU A 35 -13.06 -20.17 -5.99
N LYS A 36 -12.61 -20.28 -7.24
CA LYS A 36 -12.13 -21.54 -7.80
C LYS A 36 -10.86 -22.01 -7.09
N LEU A 37 -9.92 -21.11 -6.83
CA LEU A 37 -8.68 -21.44 -6.11
C LEU A 37 -8.97 -22.00 -4.72
N PHE A 38 -9.84 -21.35 -3.94
CA PHE A 38 -10.18 -21.80 -2.59
C PHE A 38 -11.01 -23.08 -2.59
N SER A 39 -11.90 -23.28 -3.57
CA SER A 39 -12.66 -24.52 -3.72
C SER A 39 -11.74 -25.72 -4.03
N ASP A 40 -10.83 -25.56 -5.00
CA ASP A 40 -9.83 -26.58 -5.34
C ASP A 40 -8.87 -26.82 -4.16
N SER A 41 -8.45 -25.77 -3.45
CA SER A 41 -7.63 -25.88 -2.23
C SER A 41 -8.32 -26.68 -1.14
N LYS A 42 -9.58 -26.35 -0.83
CA LYS A 42 -10.38 -27.04 0.20
C LYS A 42 -10.60 -28.52 -0.11
N SER A 43 -10.70 -28.87 -1.40
CA SER A 43 -10.85 -30.26 -1.84
C SER A 43 -9.52 -31.01 -2.01
N GLY A 44 -8.38 -30.36 -1.81
CA GLY A 44 -7.06 -30.96 -2.01
C GLY A 44 -6.66 -31.14 -3.49
N ASN A 45 -7.36 -30.50 -4.42
CA ASN A 45 -7.20 -30.67 -5.87
C ASN A 45 -6.66 -29.40 -6.55
N LEU A 46 -5.61 -28.80 -5.99
CA LEU A 46 -4.97 -27.63 -6.59
C LEU A 46 -4.43 -27.93 -7.98
N LYS A 47 -4.65 -26.99 -8.91
CA LYS A 47 -4.21 -27.04 -10.31
C LYS A 47 -3.05 -26.05 -10.53
N PRO A 48 -2.38 -26.07 -11.70
CA PRO A 48 -1.39 -25.05 -12.04
C PRO A 48 -1.99 -23.63 -12.05
N ALA A 49 -1.15 -22.60 -11.82
CA ALA A 49 -1.58 -21.20 -11.75
C ALA A 49 -2.43 -20.74 -12.95
N SER A 50 -2.12 -21.22 -14.15
CA SER A 50 -2.87 -20.93 -15.38
C SER A 50 -4.34 -21.36 -15.35
N ALA A 51 -4.73 -22.23 -14.40
CA ALA A 51 -6.13 -22.61 -14.19
C ALA A 51 -6.94 -21.57 -13.41
N TYR A 52 -6.26 -20.63 -12.74
CA TYR A 52 -6.86 -19.60 -11.88
C TYR A 52 -6.57 -18.19 -12.39
N GLU A 53 -5.47 -18.00 -13.12
CA GLU A 53 -5.02 -16.71 -13.62
C GLU A 53 -5.59 -16.34 -15.00
N ARG A 54 -5.90 -15.06 -15.18
CA ARG A 54 -6.24 -14.45 -16.47
C ARG A 54 -5.57 -13.08 -16.59
N VAL A 55 -4.86 -12.83 -17.68
CA VAL A 55 -4.39 -11.47 -18.01
C VAL A 55 -5.58 -10.64 -18.45
N CYS A 56 -5.92 -9.59 -17.69
CA CYS A 56 -7.05 -8.72 -17.97
C CYS A 56 -6.64 -7.38 -18.63
N GLY A 57 -5.34 -7.07 -18.62
CA GLY A 57 -4.79 -5.92 -19.33
C GLY A 57 -3.27 -5.96 -19.42
N ILE A 58 -2.71 -5.25 -20.40
CA ILE A 58 -1.27 -5.08 -20.58
C ILE A 58 -0.99 -3.59 -20.83
N THR A 59 -0.10 -2.95 -20.09
CA THR A 59 0.27 -1.54 -20.34
C THR A 59 1.16 -1.41 -21.56
N THR A 60 1.30 -0.20 -22.10
CA THR A 60 2.34 0.04 -23.12
C THR A 60 3.67 0.36 -22.43
N PRO A 61 4.83 0.03 -23.03
CA PRO A 61 6.13 0.31 -22.43
C PRO A 61 6.35 1.80 -22.11
N GLU A 62 5.78 2.70 -22.93
CA GLU A 62 5.95 4.16 -22.79
C GLU A 62 5.34 4.71 -21.49
N MET A 63 4.38 3.98 -20.90
CA MET A 63 3.80 4.35 -19.62
C MET A 63 4.80 4.20 -18.45
N GLY A 64 5.89 3.45 -18.63
CA GLY A 64 6.89 3.21 -17.58
C GLY A 64 6.27 2.59 -16.31
N ALA A 65 5.26 1.73 -16.49
CA ALA A 65 4.41 1.27 -15.40
C ALA A 65 5.18 0.44 -14.35
N GLY A 66 4.93 0.72 -13.08
CA GLY A 66 5.49 0.01 -11.92
C GLY A 66 4.62 -1.16 -11.46
N GLY A 67 5.10 -1.91 -10.46
CA GLY A 67 4.34 -3.02 -9.85
C GLY A 67 3.28 -2.58 -8.81
N ASP A 68 3.18 -1.27 -8.58
CA ASP A 68 2.23 -0.66 -7.65
C ASP A 68 0.90 -0.45 -8.37
N MET A 69 -0.17 -1.00 -7.81
CA MET A 69 -1.52 -0.90 -8.38
C MET A 69 -2.59 -0.92 -7.31
N ALA A 70 -3.76 -0.34 -7.63
CA ALA A 70 -4.96 -0.32 -6.81
C ALA A 70 -6.22 -0.55 -7.67
N LEU A 71 -7.30 -1.05 -7.06
CA LEU A 71 -8.62 -1.06 -7.69
C LEU A 71 -9.40 0.18 -7.26
N ASP A 72 -10.18 0.76 -8.17
CA ASP A 72 -11.05 1.88 -7.83
C ASP A 72 -12.27 1.43 -7.01
N GLY A 73 -12.99 2.41 -6.44
CA GLY A 73 -14.27 2.23 -5.72
C GLY A 73 -15.27 1.32 -6.44
N GLY A 74 -15.36 1.50 -7.76
CA GLY A 74 -16.30 0.79 -8.62
C GLY A 74 -15.84 -0.58 -9.09
N GLU A 75 -14.55 -0.90 -8.98
CA GLU A 75 -13.89 -2.05 -9.61
C GLU A 75 -14.03 -2.09 -11.13
N GLU A 76 -14.29 -0.93 -11.71
CA GLU A 76 -14.33 -0.74 -13.15
C GLU A 76 -12.92 -0.43 -13.67
N TRP A 77 -12.01 -0.05 -12.77
CA TRP A 77 -10.70 0.49 -13.08
C TRP A 77 -9.60 -0.09 -12.20
N VAL A 78 -8.48 -0.34 -12.86
CA VAL A 78 -7.20 -0.59 -12.20
C VAL A 78 -6.37 0.68 -12.34
N TRP A 79 -5.89 1.18 -11.21
CA TRP A 79 -4.89 2.23 -11.11
C TRP A 79 -3.52 1.61 -10.97
N PHE A 80 -2.50 2.17 -11.62
CA PHE A 80 -1.12 1.71 -11.47
C PHE A 80 -0.17 2.89 -11.55
N ARG A 81 0.99 2.75 -10.90
CA ARG A 81 2.03 3.78 -10.94
C ARG A 81 2.62 3.85 -12.34
N VAL A 82 2.73 5.06 -12.89
CA VAL A 82 3.43 5.33 -14.16
C VAL A 82 4.80 5.94 -13.92
N GLY A 83 5.65 5.88 -14.97
CA GLY A 83 6.96 6.49 -15.01
C GLY A 83 6.90 8.02 -15.05
N LYS A 84 8.07 8.65 -14.81
CA LYS A 84 8.21 10.11 -14.71
C LYS A 84 7.78 10.81 -15.99
N GLU A 85 8.20 10.28 -17.13
CA GLU A 85 7.94 10.82 -18.47
C GLU A 85 6.44 10.81 -18.80
N GLU A 86 5.72 9.76 -18.40
CA GLU A 86 4.27 9.68 -18.59
C GLU A 86 3.54 10.61 -17.63
N ALA A 87 3.92 10.61 -16.35
CA ALA A 87 3.31 11.48 -15.34
C ALA A 87 3.42 12.98 -15.69
N LEU A 88 4.57 13.41 -16.22
CA LEU A 88 4.82 14.80 -16.62
C LEU A 88 3.83 15.33 -17.66
N LYS A 89 3.28 14.47 -18.53
CA LYS A 89 2.32 14.87 -19.58
C LYS A 89 1.01 15.41 -19.02
N TYR A 90 0.70 15.09 -17.76
CA TYR A 90 -0.59 15.41 -17.14
C TYR A 90 -0.48 16.43 -16.00
N LEU A 91 0.72 16.94 -15.72
CA LEU A 91 0.90 18.00 -14.73
C LEU A 91 0.46 19.37 -15.28
N PRO A 92 -0.13 20.25 -14.44
CA PRO A 92 -0.36 21.63 -14.82
C PRO A 92 0.92 22.33 -15.28
N GLU A 93 0.79 23.21 -16.27
CA GLU A 93 1.89 24.04 -16.73
C GLU A 93 2.48 24.87 -15.58
N GLY A 94 3.81 24.93 -15.50
CA GLY A 94 4.52 25.65 -14.43
C GLY A 94 4.66 24.89 -13.09
N THR A 95 4.25 23.62 -13.02
CA THR A 95 4.46 22.80 -11.82
C THR A 95 5.97 22.62 -11.55
N GLY A 96 6.44 23.12 -10.41
CA GLY A 96 7.82 22.91 -9.96
C GLY A 96 8.06 21.44 -9.60
N ILE A 97 9.05 20.82 -10.23
CA ILE A 97 9.42 19.43 -9.95
C ILE A 97 10.50 19.41 -8.88
N ALA A 98 10.25 18.71 -7.78
CA ALA A 98 11.26 18.48 -6.76
C ALA A 98 12.32 17.48 -7.27
N GLU A 99 13.59 17.78 -7.00
CA GLU A 99 14.70 16.90 -7.37
C GLU A 99 14.71 15.62 -6.53
N PRO A 100 15.16 14.47 -7.10
CA PRO A 100 15.41 13.26 -6.32
C PRO A 100 16.50 13.49 -5.27
N PHE A 101 16.42 12.75 -4.16
CA PHE A 101 17.39 12.83 -3.07
C PHE A 101 17.70 11.44 -2.47
N GLY A 102 18.65 11.39 -1.54
CA GLY A 102 18.99 10.16 -0.81
C GLY A 102 19.75 9.08 -1.60
N PRO A 103 20.16 7.99 -0.91
CA PRO A 103 21.01 6.93 -1.46
C PRO A 103 20.36 6.13 -2.61
N ARG A 104 19.03 6.15 -2.72
CA ARG A 104 18.31 5.54 -3.85
C ARG A 104 18.01 6.52 -4.98
N ASN A 105 18.41 7.79 -4.84
CA ASN A 105 18.06 8.86 -5.77
C ASN A 105 16.54 8.92 -6.04
N MET A 106 15.75 8.91 -4.96
CA MET A 106 14.28 8.93 -4.96
C MET A 106 13.81 10.26 -4.37
N GLY A 107 12.71 10.84 -4.84
CA GLY A 107 12.21 12.11 -4.30
C GLY A 107 10.82 12.46 -4.81
N PRO A 108 10.28 13.64 -4.50
CA PRO A 108 8.87 14.00 -4.72
C PRO A 108 8.53 14.28 -6.19
N GLY A 109 9.53 14.25 -7.09
CA GLY A 109 9.36 14.43 -8.53
C GLY A 109 8.63 13.26 -9.20
N PRO A 110 7.94 13.48 -10.33
CA PRO A 110 6.57 13.01 -10.49
C PRO A 110 6.50 11.51 -10.73
N GLY A 111 6.04 10.78 -9.72
CA GLY A 111 5.24 9.57 -9.91
C GLY A 111 3.76 9.97 -9.98
N GLY A 112 2.97 9.23 -10.74
CA GLY A 112 1.52 9.41 -10.81
C GLY A 112 0.81 8.07 -10.89
N MET A 113 -0.48 8.03 -10.56
CA MET A 113 -1.34 6.88 -10.81
C MET A 113 -2.13 7.11 -12.11
N ASP A 114 -2.07 6.16 -13.04
CA ASP A 114 -2.88 6.14 -14.27
C ASP A 114 -3.86 4.96 -14.27
N SER A 115 -4.86 4.98 -15.15
CA SER A 115 -5.95 3.99 -15.21
C SER A 115 -6.19 3.45 -16.62
N LYS A 116 -6.60 2.18 -16.76
CA LYS A 116 -6.87 1.55 -18.07
C LYS A 116 -8.26 0.90 -18.17
N CYS A 117 -9.34 1.69 -18.27
CA CYS A 117 -10.67 1.31 -18.81
C CYS A 117 -11.72 2.46 -18.95
N ARG A 118 -11.55 3.37 -19.95
CA ARG A 118 -12.46 4.46 -20.48
C ARG A 118 -12.78 5.75 -19.68
N ARG A 119 -12.00 6.82 -19.98
CA ARG A 119 -12.12 8.29 -19.67
C ARG A 119 -11.63 8.82 -18.29
N TYR A 120 -10.42 9.40 -18.34
CA TYR A 120 -9.68 10.35 -17.46
C TYR A 120 -10.10 10.59 -15.99
N ARG A 121 -9.12 10.55 -15.08
CA ARG A 121 -8.48 11.74 -14.44
C ARG A 121 -7.31 11.33 -13.53
N PHE A 122 -6.11 11.87 -13.80
CA PHE A 122 -5.00 11.89 -12.85
C PHE A 122 -5.36 12.79 -11.67
N ALA A 123 -5.21 12.29 -10.45
CA ALA A 123 -5.08 13.13 -9.27
C ALA A 123 -3.57 13.31 -9.02
N PRO A 124 -3.05 14.55 -9.01
CA PRO A 124 -1.71 14.78 -8.48
C PRO A 124 -1.65 14.21 -7.07
N SER A 125 -0.51 13.61 -6.71
CA SER A 125 -0.17 13.41 -5.30
C SER A 125 -0.39 14.73 -4.56
N LEU A 126 -0.86 14.64 -3.31
CA LEU A 126 -0.89 15.79 -2.40
C LEU A 126 0.44 16.56 -2.53
N PRO A 127 0.43 17.90 -2.66
CA PRO A 127 1.66 18.68 -2.59
C PRO A 127 2.23 18.53 -1.18
N GLY A 128 3.09 17.52 -0.98
CA GLY A 128 3.73 17.24 0.29
C GLY A 128 4.74 18.32 0.65
N SER A 129 4.88 18.59 1.94
CA SER A 129 5.98 19.42 2.42
C SER A 129 7.32 18.69 2.30
N GLU A 130 8.44 19.41 2.31
CA GLU A 130 9.79 18.81 2.33
C GLU A 130 10.06 17.95 3.59
N HIS A 131 9.18 18.04 4.58
CA HIS A 131 9.23 17.31 5.84
C HIS A 131 8.41 16.02 5.84
N GLU A 132 7.47 15.88 4.91
CA GLU A 132 6.60 14.71 4.81
C GLU A 132 7.25 13.69 3.90
N TRP A 133 7.35 12.46 4.40
CA TRP A 133 7.74 11.33 3.56
C TRP A 133 6.53 10.41 3.43
N VAL A 134 5.81 10.60 2.33
CA VAL A 134 4.71 9.72 1.91
C VAL A 134 5.29 8.55 1.12
N THR A 135 4.85 7.32 1.42
CA THR A 135 5.42 6.10 0.82
C THR A 135 4.38 5.28 0.07
N HIS A 136 3.38 4.76 0.75
CA HIS A 136 2.31 3.96 0.17
C HIS A 136 0.98 4.70 0.23
N GLU A 137 0.24 4.64 -0.87
CA GLU A 137 -1.12 5.13 -0.99
C GLU A 137 -2.07 4.06 -1.50
N ALA A 138 -3.32 4.10 -1.02
CA ALA A 138 -4.40 3.22 -1.44
C ALA A 138 -5.69 4.01 -1.66
N VAL A 139 -6.37 3.77 -2.79
CA VAL A 139 -7.74 4.27 -3.01
C VAL A 139 -8.69 3.41 -2.20
N ILE A 140 -9.25 3.96 -1.12
CA ILE A 140 -10.04 3.19 -0.14
C ILE A 140 -11.55 3.31 -0.38
N SER A 141 -12.00 4.40 -1.01
CA SER A 141 -13.40 4.65 -1.39
C SER A 141 -13.47 5.53 -2.65
N PRO A 142 -14.66 5.77 -3.25
CA PRO A 142 -14.79 6.57 -4.47
C PRO A 142 -14.27 8.01 -4.39
N ASP A 143 -13.99 8.50 -3.19
CA ASP A 143 -13.53 9.86 -2.93
C ASP A 143 -12.42 9.96 -1.88
N GLU A 144 -11.85 8.85 -1.39
CA GLU A 144 -10.78 8.86 -0.38
C GLU A 144 -9.56 8.06 -0.81
N VAL A 145 -8.38 8.64 -0.53
CA VAL A 145 -7.07 7.97 -0.61
C VAL A 145 -6.48 7.93 0.79
N ALA A 146 -6.13 6.73 1.26
CA ALA A 146 -5.29 6.54 2.44
C ALA A 146 -3.82 6.60 2.02
N PHE A 147 -2.95 7.13 2.88
CA PHE A 147 -1.52 7.15 2.64
C PHE A 147 -0.72 7.06 3.95
N ALA A 148 0.49 6.51 3.89
CA ALA A 148 1.39 6.42 5.03
C ALA A 148 2.38 7.60 5.04
N ILE A 149 2.44 8.32 6.15
CA ILE A 149 3.43 9.37 6.41
C ILE A 149 4.46 8.84 7.41
N MET A 150 5.72 8.74 6.99
CA MET A 150 6.77 8.10 7.78
C MET A 150 7.15 8.92 9.01
N GLY A 151 7.32 8.22 10.14
CA GLY A 151 8.04 8.70 11.33
C GLY A 151 9.36 7.97 11.52
N HIS A 152 9.95 7.60 10.39
CA HIS A 152 11.00 6.61 10.32
C HIS A 152 12.34 7.07 10.85
N ARG A 153 12.66 8.38 10.88
CA ARG A 153 14.03 8.92 11.06
C ARG A 153 14.27 9.64 12.40
N PRO A 154 15.50 9.62 12.94
CA PRO A 154 15.82 10.22 14.22
C PRO A 154 15.58 11.71 14.20
N ILE A 155 15.00 12.23 15.29
CA ILE A 155 14.93 13.67 15.48
C ILE A 155 16.37 14.14 15.75
N PRO A 156 16.93 15.03 14.92
CA PRO A 156 18.29 15.50 15.10
C PRO A 156 18.51 16.04 16.52
N TYR A 157 19.70 15.80 17.06
CA TYR A 157 20.12 16.28 18.39
C TYR A 157 19.31 15.72 19.58
N THR A 158 18.53 14.67 19.36
CA THR A 158 17.89 13.88 20.43
C THR A 158 18.56 12.52 20.57
N ASN A 159 18.50 11.93 21.76
CA ASN A 159 18.93 10.55 22.01
C ASN A 159 17.71 9.73 22.40
N ASP A 160 17.27 8.86 21.49
CA ASP A 160 16.19 7.92 21.72
C ASP A 160 16.79 6.51 21.85
N PRO A 161 16.97 5.99 23.09
CA PRO A 161 17.63 4.72 23.32
C PRO A 161 16.80 3.52 22.86
N ASP A 162 15.48 3.67 22.70
CA ASP A 162 14.55 2.61 22.31
C ASP A 162 14.35 2.56 20.79
N ARG A 163 15.04 3.42 20.05
CA ARG A 163 14.93 3.49 18.60
C ARG A 163 15.57 2.27 17.93
N PRO A 164 14.87 1.59 17.00
CA PRO A 164 15.46 0.53 16.20
C PRO A 164 16.64 1.04 15.36
N GLU A 165 17.73 0.26 15.33
CA GLU A 165 18.91 0.58 14.51
C GLU A 165 18.55 0.56 13.02
N GLY A 166 19.14 1.49 12.26
CA GLY A 166 18.96 1.53 10.81
C GLY A 166 19.71 0.42 10.10
N THR A 167 19.11 -0.12 9.04
CA THR A 167 19.76 -1.10 8.18
C THR A 167 19.96 -0.53 6.77
N ALA A 168 20.82 -1.17 5.97
CA ALA A 168 20.91 -0.86 4.54
C ALA A 168 19.57 -1.13 3.82
N VAL A 169 19.44 -0.65 2.57
CA VAL A 169 18.21 -0.68 1.74
C VAL A 169 17.47 -2.03 1.69
N GLY A 170 18.18 -3.15 1.83
CA GLY A 170 17.60 -4.51 1.82
C GLY A 170 17.35 -5.14 3.21
N GLY A 171 17.60 -4.41 4.29
CA GLY A 171 17.41 -4.88 5.66
C GLY A 171 16.01 -4.58 6.21
N ALA A 172 15.83 -4.83 7.51
CA ALA A 172 14.52 -4.72 8.18
C ALA A 172 14.08 -3.27 8.47
N ASN A 173 15.02 -2.31 8.52
CA ASN A 173 14.74 -0.92 8.88
C ASN A 173 15.52 0.08 7.97
N PRO A 174 15.27 0.08 6.64
CA PRO A 174 16.00 0.87 5.66
C PRO A 174 15.52 2.33 5.56
N GLY A 175 16.42 3.28 5.33
CA GLY A 175 16.03 4.68 5.10
C GLY A 175 16.23 5.61 6.30
N GLN A 176 17.05 5.20 7.27
CA GLN A 176 17.40 6.01 8.44
C GLN A 176 18.45 7.10 8.12
N GLU A 177 19.13 7.01 6.98
CA GLU A 177 20.31 7.83 6.70
C GLU A 177 19.99 9.32 6.54
N ALA A 178 20.93 10.19 6.91
CA ALA A 178 20.79 11.65 6.77
C ALA A 178 20.58 12.10 5.31
N ALA A 179 21.10 11.34 4.35
CA ALA A 179 21.01 11.63 2.92
C ALA A 179 19.57 11.72 2.39
N TRP A 180 18.59 11.13 3.10
CA TRP A 180 17.16 11.20 2.77
C TRP A 180 16.49 12.56 3.07
N GLY A 181 17.26 13.66 3.15
CA GLY A 181 16.72 15.00 3.36
C GLY A 181 16.23 15.25 4.80
N PRO A 182 15.34 16.23 5.03
CA PRO A 182 14.79 16.53 6.37
C PRO A 182 13.46 15.82 6.68
N SER A 183 12.98 14.95 5.78
CA SER A 183 11.66 14.32 5.88
C SER A 183 11.63 13.10 6.79
N GLY A 184 10.42 12.71 7.22
CA GLY A 184 10.20 11.44 7.91
C GLY A 184 10.68 11.41 9.36
N ILE A 185 10.90 12.57 9.99
CA ILE A 185 11.18 12.69 11.43
C ILE A 185 9.89 12.91 12.22
N ARG A 186 9.80 12.35 13.43
CA ARG A 186 8.60 12.47 14.29
C ARG A 186 8.39 13.85 14.92
N GLU A 187 9.26 14.82 14.65
CA GLU A 187 9.01 16.24 14.95
C GLU A 187 7.93 16.84 14.04
N LYS A 188 7.63 16.14 12.93
CA LYS A 188 6.67 16.55 11.89
C LYS A 188 5.54 15.51 11.85
N PRO A 189 4.39 15.81 11.20
CA PRO A 189 3.27 14.88 11.14
C PRO A 189 3.68 13.49 10.61
N THR A 190 3.18 12.43 11.24
CA THR A 190 3.38 11.04 10.83
C THR A 190 2.10 10.23 11.06
N GLY A 191 1.95 9.09 10.41
CA GLY A 191 0.81 8.19 10.63
C GLY A 191 0.08 7.78 9.35
N LEU A 192 -1.14 7.29 9.51
CA LEU A 192 -2.05 6.94 8.43
C LEU A 192 -2.91 8.17 8.12
N GLY A 193 -2.61 8.84 7.03
CA GLY A 193 -3.40 9.96 6.51
C GLY A 193 -4.52 9.49 5.60
N ILE A 194 -5.63 10.23 5.58
CA ILE A 194 -6.71 10.06 4.61
C ILE A 194 -7.06 11.42 4.02
N VAL A 195 -7.08 11.52 2.70
CA VAL A 195 -7.49 12.72 1.97
C VAL A 195 -8.76 12.46 1.18
N ASN A 196 -9.71 13.39 1.25
CA ASN A 196 -10.83 13.43 0.33
C ASN A 196 -10.39 14.08 -0.99
N ILE A 197 -10.42 13.35 -2.10
CA ILE A 197 -9.90 13.83 -3.37
C ILE A 197 -10.76 14.95 -4.00
N ARG A 198 -12.01 15.11 -3.54
CA ARG A 198 -12.91 16.16 -4.04
C ARG A 198 -12.74 17.46 -3.27
N THR A 199 -12.67 17.39 -1.94
CA THR A 199 -12.56 18.58 -1.07
C THR A 199 -11.11 18.96 -0.78
N ARG A 200 -10.17 18.04 -0.98
CA ARG A 200 -8.75 18.13 -0.57
C ARG A 200 -8.54 18.20 0.94
N GLU A 201 -9.56 17.97 1.74
CA GLU A 201 -9.42 17.90 3.19
C GLU A 201 -8.68 16.61 3.56
N MET A 202 -7.72 16.75 4.47
CA MET A 202 -6.87 15.67 4.96
C MET A 202 -7.00 15.58 6.48
N HIS A 203 -7.03 14.35 6.99
CA HIS A 203 -6.88 14.07 8.42
C HIS A 203 -5.93 12.90 8.65
N ILE A 204 -5.34 12.83 9.84
CA ILE A 204 -4.61 11.66 10.31
C ILE A 204 -5.63 10.75 11.00
N ALA A 205 -5.85 9.56 10.44
CA ALA A 205 -6.75 8.58 11.03
C ALA A 205 -6.10 7.86 12.22
N GLY A 206 -4.78 7.68 12.21
CA GLY A 206 -4.09 7.09 13.36
C GLY A 206 -2.57 7.17 13.26
N GLN A 207 -1.90 7.02 14.41
CA GLN A 207 -0.45 7.14 14.51
C GLN A 207 0.09 6.12 15.52
N ILE A 208 1.04 5.28 15.09
CA ILE A 208 1.75 4.36 15.99
C ILE A 208 2.83 5.16 16.74
N PRO A 209 2.88 5.14 18.09
CA PRO A 209 3.76 6.02 18.86
C PRO A 209 5.23 5.55 18.88
N TYR A 210 5.54 4.38 18.33
CA TYR A 210 6.88 3.79 18.32
C TYR A 210 7.30 3.35 16.92
N GLY A 211 8.57 2.98 16.80
CA GLY A 211 9.18 2.53 15.55
C GLY A 211 8.95 3.52 14.41
N SER A 212 8.73 2.98 13.23
CA SER A 212 8.71 3.72 11.98
C SER A 212 7.35 4.33 11.60
N GLY A 213 6.30 3.98 12.33
CA GLY A 213 4.92 4.28 11.97
C GLY A 213 4.31 3.22 11.04
N PHE A 214 3.21 3.59 10.40
CA PHE A 214 2.56 2.75 9.39
C PHE A 214 3.41 2.63 8.13
N TRP A 215 3.34 1.50 7.44
CA TRP A 215 4.05 1.27 6.18
C TRP A 215 3.08 1.06 5.02
N HIS A 216 2.19 0.06 5.09
CA HIS A 216 1.06 -0.09 4.17
C HIS A 216 -0.23 0.32 4.85
N VAL A 217 -1.19 0.78 4.04
CA VAL A 217 -2.45 1.36 4.52
C VAL A 217 -3.61 0.93 3.62
N HIS A 218 -4.81 0.83 4.21
CA HIS A 218 -6.07 0.61 3.51
C HIS A 218 -7.24 1.11 4.38
N GLY A 219 -8.46 1.10 3.86
CA GLY A 219 -9.68 1.45 4.59
C GLY A 219 -10.88 0.61 4.19
N SER A 220 -11.88 0.54 5.06
CA SER A 220 -13.11 -0.20 4.80
C SER A 220 -13.99 0.56 3.79
N PRO A 221 -14.73 -0.13 2.90
CA PRO A 221 -15.54 0.54 1.88
C PRO A 221 -16.66 1.43 2.44
N ASP A 222 -17.14 1.15 3.65
CA ASP A 222 -18.15 1.91 4.37
C ASP A 222 -17.59 3.10 5.18
N LYS A 223 -16.29 3.38 5.04
CA LYS A 223 -15.56 4.48 5.68
C LYS A 223 -15.48 4.42 7.21
N ARG A 224 -15.86 3.31 7.85
CA ARG A 224 -15.81 3.16 9.31
C ARG A 224 -14.40 2.90 9.83
N PHE A 225 -13.59 2.18 9.05
CA PHE A 225 -12.29 1.71 9.50
C PHE A 225 -11.15 2.12 8.56
N ALA A 226 -9.98 2.30 9.16
CA ALA A 226 -8.70 2.28 8.48
C ALA A 226 -7.87 1.11 9.02
N VAL A 227 -6.94 0.62 8.22
CA VAL A 227 -6.02 -0.47 8.62
C VAL A 227 -4.64 -0.17 8.08
N GLY A 228 -3.61 -0.51 8.85
CA GLY A 228 -2.24 -0.44 8.37
C GLY A 228 -1.34 -1.42 9.10
N ASP A 229 -0.24 -1.79 8.44
CA ASP A 229 0.84 -2.55 9.07
C ASP A 229 2.03 -1.63 9.40
N ASN A 230 2.96 -2.11 10.23
CA ASN A 230 4.21 -1.43 10.53
C ASN A 230 5.44 -2.28 10.16
N PHE A 231 6.64 -1.76 10.45
CA PHE A 231 7.91 -2.45 10.17
C PHE A 231 8.15 -3.69 11.05
N ASP A 232 7.50 -3.75 12.21
CA ASP A 232 7.44 -4.95 13.06
C ASP A 232 6.41 -5.97 12.55
N ARG A 233 5.75 -5.66 11.41
CA ARG A 233 4.74 -6.49 10.74
C ARG A 233 3.51 -6.71 11.61
N GLU A 234 3.22 -5.78 12.49
CA GLU A 234 2.01 -5.74 13.29
C GLU A 234 0.88 -5.09 12.48
N LEU A 235 -0.33 -5.64 12.60
CA LEU A 235 -1.50 -5.14 11.88
C LEU A 235 -2.42 -4.39 12.85
N TYR A 236 -2.68 -3.12 12.57
CA TYR A 236 -3.58 -2.29 13.36
C TYR A 236 -4.85 -1.95 12.60
N LEU A 237 -5.98 -2.02 13.31
CA LEU A 237 -7.28 -1.54 12.88
C LEU A 237 -7.62 -0.27 13.64
N ILE A 238 -8.13 0.73 12.93
CA ILE A 238 -8.50 2.02 13.48
C ILE A 238 -9.98 2.27 13.22
N ASN A 239 -10.73 2.62 14.26
CA ASN A 239 -12.10 3.10 14.13
C ASN A 239 -12.10 4.62 13.92
N ARG A 240 -12.46 5.04 12.70
CA ARG A 240 -12.40 6.44 12.25
C ARG A 240 -13.41 7.36 12.91
N GLU A 241 -14.40 6.81 13.62
CA GLU A 241 -15.40 7.60 14.36
C GLU A 241 -14.95 7.92 15.78
N THR A 242 -14.13 7.04 16.37
CA THR A 242 -13.74 7.11 17.80
C THR A 242 -12.25 7.36 18.00
N ASP A 243 -11.47 7.32 16.92
CA ASP A 243 -10.00 7.30 16.91
C ASP A 243 -9.36 6.16 17.72
N GLU A 244 -10.15 5.17 18.15
CA GLU A 244 -9.64 3.98 18.81
C GLU A 244 -8.82 3.12 17.82
N MET A 245 -7.73 2.55 18.32
CA MET A 245 -6.84 1.68 17.55
C MET A 245 -6.65 0.33 18.27
N ILE A 246 -6.77 -0.77 17.52
CA ILE A 246 -6.59 -2.15 18.02
C ILE A 246 -5.48 -2.82 17.22
N LEU A 247 -4.53 -3.44 17.93
CA LEU A 247 -3.61 -4.43 17.36
C LEU A 247 -4.36 -5.73 17.07
N LEU A 248 -4.53 -6.08 15.79
CA LEU A 248 -5.24 -7.29 15.36
C LEU A 248 -4.35 -8.54 15.36
N THR A 249 -3.11 -8.42 14.89
CA THR A 249 -2.16 -9.55 14.81
C THR A 249 -0.72 -9.03 14.81
N ALA A 250 0.19 -9.83 15.35
CA ALA A 250 1.61 -9.54 15.52
C ALA A 250 2.45 -10.83 15.41
N GLY A 251 3.78 -10.72 15.52
CA GLY A 251 4.68 -11.88 15.51
C GLY A 251 4.91 -12.48 14.11
N HIS A 252 4.59 -11.73 13.06
CA HIS A 252 4.87 -12.15 11.69
C HIS A 252 6.38 -12.15 11.42
N LYS A 253 6.87 -13.17 10.69
CA LYS A 253 8.30 -13.43 10.52
C LYS A 253 8.99 -12.31 9.73
N THR A 254 10.08 -11.76 10.26
CA THR A 254 10.88 -10.74 9.56
C THR A 254 11.67 -11.28 8.36
N THR A 255 11.84 -12.59 8.28
CA THR A 255 12.42 -13.32 7.15
C THR A 255 11.48 -13.47 5.95
N ALA A 256 10.19 -13.14 6.13
CA ALA A 256 9.19 -13.15 5.06
C ALA A 256 9.65 -12.30 3.88
N ALA A 257 9.36 -12.78 2.67
CA ALA A 257 9.78 -12.14 1.42
C ALA A 257 9.21 -10.72 1.26
N ASP A 258 8.07 -10.44 1.89
CA ASP A 258 7.41 -9.13 1.89
C ASP A 258 6.67 -8.87 3.20
N HIS A 259 6.16 -7.66 3.42
CA HIS A 259 5.37 -7.23 4.59
C HIS A 259 3.91 -7.77 4.56
N VAL A 260 3.06 -7.29 5.47
CA VAL A 260 1.71 -7.82 5.70
C VAL A 260 0.70 -7.35 4.64
N HIS A 261 0.82 -6.11 4.14
CA HIS A 261 -0.02 -5.55 3.06
C HIS A 261 -1.54 -5.78 3.26
N PRO A 262 -2.18 -5.06 4.19
CA PRO A 262 -3.59 -5.28 4.46
C PRO A 262 -4.51 -4.75 3.36
N THR A 263 -5.62 -5.45 3.12
CA THR A 263 -6.68 -5.02 2.20
C THR A 263 -8.04 -5.46 2.73
N PHE A 264 -9.01 -4.56 2.81
CA PHE A 264 -10.34 -4.92 3.30
C PHE A 264 -11.13 -5.77 2.30
N SER A 265 -11.92 -6.69 2.84
CA SER A 265 -13.01 -7.32 2.10
C SER A 265 -14.08 -6.30 1.74
N PRO A 266 -14.86 -6.58 0.68
CA PRO A 266 -15.96 -5.71 0.24
C PRO A 266 -16.98 -5.31 1.29
N ASP A 267 -17.37 -6.26 2.12
CA ASP A 267 -18.35 -6.06 3.18
C ASP A 267 -17.72 -5.38 4.40
N GLY A 268 -16.43 -5.06 4.35
CA GLY A 268 -15.68 -4.46 5.46
C GLY A 268 -15.49 -5.37 6.66
N THR A 269 -15.87 -6.65 6.58
CA THR A 269 -15.87 -7.57 7.74
C THR A 269 -14.57 -8.34 7.93
N LYS A 270 -13.69 -8.36 6.93
CA LYS A 270 -12.45 -9.14 6.91
C LYS A 270 -11.32 -8.34 6.28
N ILE A 271 -10.09 -8.71 6.59
CA ILE A 271 -8.88 -8.09 6.07
C ILE A 271 -8.01 -9.19 5.51
N HIS A 272 -7.70 -9.12 4.23
CA HIS A 272 -6.68 -9.92 3.58
C HIS A 272 -5.29 -9.41 3.99
N ILE A 273 -4.40 -10.34 4.32
CA ILE A 273 -2.98 -10.07 4.55
C ILE A 273 -2.10 -11.13 3.90
N GLN A 274 -0.83 -10.79 3.70
CA GLN A 274 0.23 -11.71 3.33
C GLN A 274 1.06 -12.08 4.56
N SER A 275 1.40 -13.36 4.75
CA SER A 275 2.29 -13.76 5.83
C SER A 275 3.06 -15.05 5.56
N ALA A 276 4.32 -15.10 5.98
CA ALA A 276 5.14 -16.33 5.98
C ALA A 276 4.99 -17.17 7.26
N MET A 277 4.05 -16.84 8.16
CA MET A 277 3.90 -17.57 9.42
C MET A 277 3.68 -19.07 9.22
N LEU A 278 2.91 -19.46 8.21
CA LEU A 278 2.59 -20.85 7.90
C LEU A 278 3.57 -21.49 6.88
N SER A 279 4.51 -20.72 6.35
CA SER A 279 5.46 -21.21 5.35
C SER A 279 6.63 -21.94 6.01
N GLU A 280 6.94 -23.13 5.50
CA GLU A 280 8.02 -24.01 5.97
C GLU A 280 9.40 -23.35 5.85
N ASP A 281 9.61 -22.55 4.80
CA ASP A 281 10.86 -21.83 4.53
C ASP A 281 10.97 -20.50 5.30
N ASN A 282 9.96 -20.14 6.10
CA ASN A 282 9.87 -18.86 6.81
C ASN A 282 9.92 -17.62 5.89
N ARG A 283 9.77 -17.78 4.58
CA ARG A 283 10.03 -16.74 3.58
C ARG A 283 8.88 -16.59 2.59
N SER A 284 8.38 -17.68 2.04
CA SER A 284 7.26 -17.68 1.10
C SER A 284 6.01 -17.07 1.74
N MET A 285 5.19 -16.38 0.94
CA MET A 285 4.01 -15.67 1.47
C MET A 285 2.76 -16.53 1.31
N ASN A 286 2.02 -16.71 2.40
CA ASN A 286 0.67 -17.25 2.40
C ASN A 286 -0.35 -16.11 2.38
N ILE A 287 -1.48 -16.37 1.74
CA ILE A 287 -2.68 -15.52 1.81
C ILE A 287 -3.41 -15.87 3.11
N CYS A 288 -3.64 -14.89 3.96
CA CYS A 288 -4.36 -15.06 5.23
C CYS A 288 -5.51 -14.06 5.33
N ILE A 289 -6.52 -14.40 6.13
CA ILE A 289 -7.68 -13.56 6.39
C ILE A 289 -7.77 -13.30 7.89
N VAL A 290 -7.81 -12.02 8.27
CA VAL A 290 -8.04 -11.57 9.64
C VAL A 290 -9.45 -10.98 9.73
N PRO A 291 -10.35 -11.52 10.57
CA PRO A 291 -11.68 -10.95 10.73
C PRO A 291 -11.63 -9.62 11.49
N VAL A 292 -12.49 -8.67 11.11
CA VAL A 292 -12.74 -7.48 11.93
C VAL A 292 -13.46 -7.91 13.21
N PRO A 293 -13.04 -7.44 14.40
CA PRO A 293 -13.66 -7.83 15.66
C PRO A 293 -15.17 -7.56 15.67
N GLU A 294 -15.97 -8.55 16.08
CA GLU A 294 -17.44 -8.42 16.09
C GLU A 294 -17.93 -7.21 16.90
N LYS A 295 -17.23 -6.88 17.99
CA LYS A 295 -17.54 -5.72 18.84
C LYS A 295 -17.49 -4.39 18.10
N TRP A 296 -16.68 -4.29 17.03
CA TRP A 296 -16.60 -3.10 16.19
C TRP A 296 -17.51 -3.21 14.97
N LEU A 297 -17.89 -4.42 14.53
CA LEU A 297 -18.88 -4.58 13.47
C LEU A 297 -20.28 -4.19 13.92
N LYS A 298 -20.66 -4.57 15.14
CA LYS A 298 -21.94 -4.18 15.78
C LYS A 298 -21.86 -2.68 16.10
N LYS A 299 -22.78 -1.88 15.55
CA LYS A 299 -22.99 -0.51 16.06
C LYS A 299 -23.65 -0.65 17.43
N GLU A 300 -23.10 -0.02 18.45
CA GLU A 300 -23.84 0.16 19.70
C GLU A 300 -25.08 1.02 19.36
N GLU A 301 -26.27 0.49 19.65
CA GLU A 301 -27.56 1.19 19.47
C GLU A 301 -27.77 2.25 20.57
#